data_AF-A0A553E709-F1
#
_entry.id   AF-A0A553E709-F1
#
_cell.length_a   1.000
_cell.length_b   1.000
_cell.length_c   1.000
_cell.angle_alpha   90.00
_cell.angle_beta   90.00
_cell.angle_gamma   90.00
#
_symmetry.space_group_name_H-M   'P 1'
#
loop_
_entity.id
_entity.type
_entity.pdbx_description
1 polymer ?
#
loop_
_entity_poly.entity_id
_entity_poly.type
_entity_poly.pdbx_seq_one_letter_code
_entity_poly.pdbx_strand_id
1 'polypeptide(L)'
;MRFYNKKIEKNTPIKLKSFLGTVRPKKSINENENYWKLIGEKGKVIDERENDNGRVLILFDKNLDEFKVENHNPIKNSLWIKKTDLEIE
;
A
#
# COMPACT_ATOMS: atom_id res chain seq x y z
N MET A 1 28.92 -11.02 5.51
CA MET A 1 27.76 -10.45 4.80
C MET A 1 26.92 -9.69 5.82
N ARG A 2 26.85 -8.36 5.76
CA ARG A 2 25.95 -7.58 6.63
C ARG A 2 24.61 -7.48 5.91
N PHE A 3 23.60 -8.18 6.39
CA PHE A 3 22.22 -7.96 5.97
C PHE A 3 21.77 -6.64 6.57
N TYR A 4 21.78 -5.57 5.78
CA TYR A 4 21.09 -4.34 6.15
C TYR A 4 19.59 -4.65 6.09
N ASN A 5 18.95 -4.80 7.25
CA ASN A 5 17.50 -4.77 7.33
C ASN A 5 17.04 -3.37 6.92
N LYS A 6 16.67 -3.18 5.64
CA LYS A 6 16.05 -1.94 5.19
C LYS A 6 14.75 -1.77 5.99
N LYS A 7 14.63 -0.67 6.74
CA LYS A 7 13.48 -0.35 7.58
C LYS A 7 12.51 0.54 6.81
N ILE A 8 11.21 0.30 6.96
CA ILE A 8 10.16 1.15 6.38
C ILE A 8 9.98 2.38 7.29
N GLU A 9 10.37 3.54 6.79
CA GLU A 9 10.29 4.86 7.46
C GLU A 9 9.67 5.90 6.53
N LYS A 10 9.40 7.12 7.02
CA LYS A 10 8.85 8.20 6.18
C LYS A 10 9.70 8.44 4.93
N ASN A 11 9.05 8.71 3.81
CA ASN A 11 9.63 8.89 2.48
C ASN A 11 10.34 7.65 1.90
N THR A 12 10.29 6.49 2.56
CA THR A 12 10.82 5.25 1.99
C THR A 12 10.06 4.94 0.70
N PRO A 13 10.75 4.78 -0.45
CA PRO A 13 10.12 4.34 -1.68
C PRO A 13 9.72 2.88 -1.54
N ILE A 14 8.49 2.57 -1.93
CA ILE A 14 7.91 1.24 -1.81
C ILE A 14 7.21 0.82 -3.08
N LYS A 15 7.03 -0.48 -3.21
CA LYS A 15 6.13 -1.12 -4.16
C LYS A 15 5.13 -2.00 -3.41
N LEU A 16 3.86 -1.95 -3.82
CA LEU A 16 2.84 -2.86 -3.29
C LEU A 16 3.01 -4.25 -3.91
N LYS A 17 3.35 -5.27 -3.10
CA LYS A 17 3.54 -6.64 -3.59
C LYS A 17 2.34 -7.57 -3.34
N SER A 18 1.50 -7.24 -2.35
CA SER A 18 0.26 -7.95 -2.04
C SER A 18 -0.74 -7.01 -1.36
N PHE A 19 -1.99 -7.43 -1.22
CA PHE A 19 -2.97 -6.73 -0.39
C PHE A 19 -3.67 -7.72 0.53
N LEU A 20 -3.70 -7.40 1.82
CA LEU A 20 -4.22 -8.29 2.87
C LEU A 20 -3.55 -9.68 2.83
N GLY A 21 -2.25 -9.73 2.52
CA GLY A 21 -1.45 -10.95 2.45
C GLY A 21 -1.71 -11.83 1.23
N THR A 22 -2.38 -11.31 0.19
CA THR A 22 -2.71 -12.08 -1.02
C THR A 22 -2.47 -11.27 -2.28
N VAL A 23 -2.18 -11.94 -3.39
CA VAL A 23 -1.99 -11.28 -4.70
C VAL A 23 -3.29 -11.13 -5.50
N ARG A 24 -4.37 -11.76 -5.04
CA ARG A 24 -5.72 -11.72 -5.62
C ARG A 24 -6.76 -11.85 -4.50
N PRO A 25 -7.97 -11.30 -4.66
CA PRO A 25 -9.03 -11.45 -3.67
C PRO A 25 -9.44 -12.93 -3.55
N LYS A 26 -9.66 -13.40 -2.32
CA LYS A 26 -10.10 -14.78 -2.03
C LYS A 26 -11.62 -15.01 -2.18
N LYS A 27 -12.38 -13.92 -2.29
CA LYS A 27 -13.84 -13.91 -2.45
C LYS A 27 -14.22 -12.87 -3.50
N SER A 28 -15.44 -12.94 -4.00
CA SER A 28 -15.98 -11.86 -4.83
C SER A 28 -15.94 -10.54 -4.05
N ILE A 29 -15.51 -9.47 -4.71
CA ILE A 29 -15.36 -8.14 -4.13
C ILE A 29 -15.93 -7.12 -5.11
N ASN A 30 -16.48 -6.03 -4.59
CA ASN A 30 -16.96 -4.94 -5.41
C ASN A 30 -15.78 -4.28 -6.13
N GLU A 31 -16.02 -3.80 -7.36
CA GLU A 31 -14.97 -3.22 -8.22
C GLU A 31 -14.28 -2.00 -7.59
N ASN A 32 -15.02 -1.23 -6.80
CA ASN A 32 -14.57 -0.05 -6.06
C ASN A 32 -13.81 -0.38 -4.77
N GLU A 33 -13.93 -1.59 -4.25
CA GLU A 33 -13.18 -2.08 -3.09
C GLU A 33 -11.98 -2.95 -3.51
N ASN A 34 -11.77 -3.15 -4.81
CA ASN A 34 -10.78 -4.07 -5.36
C ASN A 34 -9.35 -3.45 -5.39
N TYR A 35 -8.79 -3.20 -4.22
CA TYR A 35 -7.43 -2.63 -4.07
C TYR A 35 -6.29 -3.55 -4.54
N TRP A 36 -6.57 -4.84 -4.83
CA TRP A 36 -5.60 -5.74 -5.47
C TRP A 36 -5.14 -5.25 -6.84
N LYS A 37 -5.93 -4.39 -7.50
CA LYS A 37 -5.54 -3.75 -8.77
C LYS A 37 -4.29 -2.86 -8.64
N LEU A 38 -3.95 -2.43 -7.43
CA LEU A 38 -2.78 -1.58 -7.16
C LEU A 38 -1.49 -2.39 -6.95
N ILE A 39 -1.56 -3.72 -6.96
CA ILE A 39 -0.36 -4.55 -6.81
C ILE A 39 0.57 -4.30 -8.00
N GLY A 40 1.83 -4.01 -7.70
CA GLY A 40 2.83 -3.59 -8.66
C GLY A 40 3.04 -2.07 -8.68
N GLU A 41 2.07 -1.29 -8.20
CA GLU A 41 2.18 0.16 -8.14
C GLU A 41 3.16 0.63 -7.07
N LYS A 42 3.78 1.77 -7.37
CA LYS A 42 4.81 2.39 -6.55
C LYS A 42 4.26 3.57 -5.76
N GLY A 43 4.97 3.91 -4.71
CA GLY A 43 4.68 5.07 -3.92
C GLY A 43 5.73 5.29 -2.84
N LYS A 44 5.35 6.09 -1.84
CA LYS A 44 6.18 6.37 -0.68
C LYS A 44 5.40 6.36 0.60
N VAL A 45 6.07 6.02 1.70
CA VAL A 45 5.51 6.15 3.05
C VAL A 45 5.35 7.63 3.38
N ILE A 46 4.16 8.05 3.79
CA ILE A 46 3.90 9.42 4.25
C ILE A 46 3.59 9.50 5.75
N ASP A 47 3.14 8.40 6.35
CA ASP A 47 3.11 8.20 7.81
C ASP A 47 3.55 6.76 8.14
N GLU A 48 4.72 6.65 8.77
CA GLU A 48 5.33 5.39 9.19
C GLU A 48 4.80 4.85 10.52
N ARG A 49 4.02 5.67 11.25
CA ARG A 49 3.36 5.24 12.48
C ARG A 49 2.26 4.27 12.11
N GLU A 50 2.34 3.09 12.71
CA GLU A 50 1.32 2.08 12.49
C GLU A 50 0.02 2.51 13.16
N ASN A 51 -1.09 2.40 12.43
CA ASN A 51 -2.41 2.44 13.06
C ASN A 51 -2.65 1.16 13.89
N ASP A 52 -3.80 1.07 14.57
CA ASP A 52 -4.17 -0.07 15.41
C ASP A 52 -4.18 -1.43 14.67
N ASN A 53 -4.14 -1.41 13.33
CA ASN A 53 -4.10 -2.60 12.47
C ASN A 53 -2.71 -2.92 11.91
N GLY A 54 -1.64 -2.27 12.40
CA GLY A 54 -0.27 -2.50 11.94
C GLY A 54 0.00 -2.00 10.52
N ARG A 55 -0.73 -0.97 10.08
CA ARG A 55 -0.63 -0.42 8.71
C ARG A 55 0.03 0.95 8.72
N VAL A 56 0.82 1.22 7.68
CA VAL A 56 1.41 2.54 7.41
C VAL A 56 0.64 3.22 6.27
N LEU A 57 0.71 4.54 6.21
CA LEU A 57 0.06 5.31 5.16
C LEU A 57 1.01 5.49 3.98
N ILE A 58 0.59 4.97 2.83
CA ILE A 58 1.31 5.06 1.57
C ILE A 58 0.64 6.09 0.68
N LEU A 59 1.41 6.97 0.05
CA LEU A 59 0.97 7.79 -1.08
C LEU A 59 1.46 7.14 -2.38
N PHE A 60 0.55 6.73 -3.24
CA PHE A 60 0.88 6.15 -4.55
C PHE A 60 1.27 7.24 -5.55
N ASP A 61 2.20 6.90 -6.43
CA ASP A 61 2.61 7.78 -7.53
C ASP A 61 1.52 7.91 -8.60
N LYS A 62 0.64 6.89 -8.69
CA LYS A 62 -0.51 6.85 -9.59
C LYS A 62 -1.74 7.52 -9.00
N ASN A 63 -2.61 8.00 -9.89
CA ASN A 63 -3.94 8.45 -9.53
C ASN A 63 -4.86 7.25 -9.29
N LEU A 64 -5.35 7.07 -8.06
CA LEU A 64 -6.19 5.94 -7.70
C LEU A 64 -7.57 5.98 -8.38
N ASP A 65 -8.01 7.16 -8.83
CA ASP A 65 -9.25 7.30 -9.59
C ASP A 65 -9.21 6.50 -10.91
N GLU A 66 -8.03 6.29 -11.50
CA GLU A 66 -7.83 5.46 -12.71
C GLU A 66 -8.21 4.00 -12.47
N PHE A 67 -8.07 3.53 -11.23
CA PHE A 67 -8.40 2.16 -10.82
C PHE A 67 -9.86 2.01 -10.37
N LYS A 68 -10.60 3.13 -10.31
CA LYS A 68 -11.99 3.25 -9.85
C LYS A 68 -12.20 2.69 -8.43
N VAL A 69 -11.13 2.67 -7.62
CA VAL A 69 -11.21 2.26 -6.22
C VAL A 69 -11.65 3.44 -5.36
N GLU A 70 -12.32 3.15 -4.25
CA GLU A 70 -12.72 4.18 -3.32
C GLU A 70 -11.51 4.84 -2.66
N ASN A 71 -11.65 6.13 -2.39
CA ASN A 71 -10.66 6.87 -1.63
C ASN A 71 -11.36 7.59 -0.48
N HIS A 72 -11.35 6.94 0.68
CA HIS A 72 -11.87 7.50 1.93
C HIS A 72 -10.82 8.22 2.75
N ASN A 73 -9.56 8.27 2.28
CA ASN A 73 -8.49 8.87 3.05
C ASN A 73 -8.47 10.38 2.85
N PRO A 74 -8.20 11.16 3.92
CA PRO A 74 -8.09 12.63 3.82
C PRO A 74 -7.04 13.08 2.79
N ILE A 75 -6.04 12.24 2.52
CA ILE A 75 -4.99 12.47 1.54
C ILE A 75 -5.32 11.70 0.27
N LYS A 76 -5.50 12.42 -0.85
CA LYS A 76 -5.78 11.79 -2.14
C LYS A 76 -4.64 10.85 -2.55
N ASN A 77 -4.98 9.76 -3.24
CA ASN A 77 -4.06 8.71 -3.68
C ASN A 77 -3.31 7.99 -2.56
N SER A 78 -3.82 8.05 -1.33
CA SER A 78 -3.22 7.35 -0.20
C SER A 78 -4.04 6.15 0.26
N LEU A 79 -3.37 5.11 0.78
CA LEU A 79 -4.00 3.96 1.44
C LEU A 79 -3.17 3.46 2.63
N TRP A 80 -3.87 2.95 3.64
CA TRP A 80 -3.28 2.24 4.77
C TRP A 80 -2.95 0.81 4.36
N ILE A 81 -1.66 0.47 4.32
CA ILE A 81 -1.14 -0.83 3.88
C ILE A 81 -0.30 -1.50 4.97
N LYS A 82 -0.41 -2.82 5.12
CA LYS A 82 0.45 -3.59 6.03
C LYS A 82 1.90 -3.55 5.55
N LYS A 83 2.87 -3.38 6.45
CA LYS A 83 4.30 -3.43 6.07
C LYS A 83 4.70 -4.72 5.35
N THR A 84 4.08 -5.85 5.72
CA THR A 84 4.32 -7.16 5.09
C THR A 84 3.86 -7.23 3.64
N ASP A 85 2.94 -6.36 3.23
CA ASP A 85 2.40 -6.24 1.88
C ASP A 85 3.25 -5.32 0.98
N LEU A 86 4.34 -4.75 1.52
CA LEU A 86 5.23 -3.82 0.84
C LEU A 86 6.61 -4.44 0.58
N GLU A 87 7.27 -3.90 -0.44
CA GLU A 87 8.68 -4.11 -0.77
C GLU A 87 9.37 -2.75 -0.88
N ILE A 88 10.58 -2.63 -0.33
CA ILE A 88 11.37 -1.39 -0.42
C ILE A 88 12.15 -1.41 -1.72
N GLU A 89 12.07 -0.33 -2.52
CA GLU A 89 12.91 -0.18 -3.72
C GLU A 89 14.37 0.21 -3.40
#